data_AF-A0AAD4YYD9-F1
#
_entry.id   AF-A0AAD4YYD9-F1
#
_cell.length_a   1.000
_cell.length_b   1.000
_cell.length_c   1.000
_cell.angle_alpha   90.00
_cell.angle_beta   90.00
_cell.angle_gamma   90.00
#
_symmetry.space_group_name_H-M   'P 1'
#
loop_
_entity.id
_entity.type
_entity.pdbx_description
1 polymer ?
#
loop_
_entity_poly.entity_id
_entity_poly.type
_entity_poly.pdbx_seq_one_letter_code
_entity_poly.pdbx_strand_id
1 'polypeptide(L)'
;MLILFIVITCGAGGTLTAVDKLEVLLKKYKFPCPLLLTLVLLLSCVGHLLITFGIPNRLYFASVIIGFCSGAQWPLFFAIVSEIFGLKYCSTLINVGGAASPIGAYLLNFKMADNLYDAEALKQLEALGRVRKAGEDLTCEGVNCYKLAFIIMAAVALFGSLV
;
A
#
# COMPACT_ATOMS: atom_id res chain seq x y z
N MET A 1 -8.27 -3.10 -15.46
CA MET A 1 -9.25 -1.99 -15.35
C MET A 1 -10.26 -2.20 -14.23
N LEU A 2 -10.94 -3.35 -14.12
CA LEU A 2 -11.89 -3.62 -13.01
C LEU A 2 -11.28 -3.46 -11.61
N ILE A 3 -10.07 -3.98 -11.39
CA ILE A 3 -9.35 -3.85 -10.11
C ILE A 3 -9.09 -2.37 -9.77
N LEU A 4 -8.75 -1.54 -10.77
CA LEU A 4 -8.51 -0.12 -10.56
C LEU A 4 -9.80 0.60 -10.15
N PHE A 5 -10.93 0.30 -10.81
CA PHE A 5 -12.24 0.83 -10.43
C PHE A 5 -12.61 0.45 -8.99
N ILE A 6 -12.38 -0.80 -8.59
CA ILE A 6 -12.65 -1.28 -7.23
C ILE A 6 -11.77 -0.54 -6.20
N VAL A 7 -10.48 -0.37 -6.49
CA VAL A 7 -9.57 0.35 -5.59
C VAL A 7 -10.02 1.81 -5.43
N ILE A 8 -10.45 2.46 -6.51
CA ILE A 8 -10.92 3.86 -6.47
C ILE A 8 -12.21 3.97 -5.66
N THR A 9 -13.22 3.13 -5.92
CA THR A 9 -14.51 3.19 -5.21
C THR A 9 -14.36 2.82 -3.74
N CYS A 10 -13.56 1.81 -3.44
CA CYS A 10 -13.27 1.40 -2.07
C CYS A 10 -12.42 2.45 -1.33
N GLY A 11 -11.48 3.09 -2.02
CA GLY A 11 -10.72 4.22 -1.49
C GLY A 11 -11.61 5.41 -1.13
N ALA A 12 -12.53 5.80 -2.01
CA ALA A 12 -13.50 6.85 -1.71
C ALA A 12 -14.37 6.50 -0.48
N GLY A 13 -14.83 5.25 -0.39
CA GLY A 13 -15.56 4.75 0.78
C GLY A 13 -14.72 4.78 2.08
N GLY A 14 -13.43 4.41 1.99
CA GLY A 14 -12.47 4.51 3.09
C GLY A 14 -12.30 5.94 3.59
N THR A 15 -12.15 6.90 2.67
CA THR A 15 -12.05 8.33 3.02
C THR A 15 -13.30 8.82 3.75
N LEU A 16 -14.50 8.54 3.21
CA LEU A 16 -15.78 8.97 3.81
C LEU A 16 -15.94 8.42 5.23
N THR A 17 -15.77 7.11 5.39
CA THR A 17 -15.90 6.46 6.70
C THR A 17 -14.86 6.95 7.70
N ALA A 18 -13.62 7.20 7.26
CA ALA A 18 -12.59 7.74 8.13
C ALA A 18 -12.94 9.14 8.62
N VAL A 19 -13.46 10.02 7.76
CA VAL A 19 -13.89 11.38 8.15
C VAL A 19 -15.01 11.34 9.19
N ASP A 20 -16.07 10.56 8.93
CA ASP A 20 -17.22 10.45 9.84
C ASP A 20 -16.82 9.85 11.20
N LYS A 21 -16.01 8.77 11.17
CA LYS A 21 -15.58 8.09 12.40
C LYS A 21 -14.55 8.92 13.17
N LEU A 22 -13.65 9.63 12.50
CA LEU A 22 -12.65 10.48 13.13
C LEU A 22 -13.31 11.56 13.99
N GLU A 23 -14.34 12.23 13.48
CA GLU A 23 -15.07 13.23 14.26
C GLU A 23 -15.70 12.62 15.53
N VAL A 24 -16.36 11.47 15.39
CA VAL A 24 -16.98 10.76 16.52
C VAL A 24 -15.95 10.30 17.54
N LEU A 25 -14.82 9.73 17.10
CA LEU A 25 -13.75 9.26 17.98
C LEU A 25 -13.03 10.42 18.68
N LEU A 26 -12.79 11.54 18.00
CA LEU A 26 -12.18 12.71 18.61
C LEU A 26 -13.12 13.36 19.63
N LYS A 27 -14.40 13.58 19.28
CA LYS A 27 -15.36 14.22 20.18
C LYS A 27 -15.75 13.33 21.37
N LYS A 28 -15.92 12.02 21.15
CA LYS A 28 -16.47 11.11 22.16
C LYS A 28 -15.40 10.38 22.98
N TYR A 29 -14.25 10.06 22.38
CA TYR A 29 -13.22 9.22 23.00
C TYR A 29 -11.87 9.92 23.18
N LYS A 30 -11.69 11.18 22.70
CA LYS A 30 -10.40 11.91 22.69
C LYS A 30 -9.24 11.05 22.18
N PHE A 31 -9.53 10.18 21.22
CA PHE A 31 -8.58 9.19 20.76
C PHE A 31 -7.52 9.86 19.87
N PRO A 32 -6.21 9.64 20.09
CA PRO A 32 -5.18 10.31 19.32
C PRO A 32 -5.17 9.82 17.86
N CYS A 33 -5.18 10.75 16.90
CA CYS A 33 -5.13 10.47 15.46
C CYS A 33 -3.99 9.48 15.05
N PRO A 34 -2.77 9.57 15.62
CA PRO A 34 -1.71 8.59 15.36
C PRO A 34 -2.10 7.15 15.65
N LEU A 35 -2.92 6.90 16.67
CA LEU A 35 -3.32 5.55 17.08
C LEU A 35 -4.38 4.96 16.12
N LEU A 36 -5.20 5.82 15.52
CA LEU A 36 -6.07 5.42 14.40
C LEU A 36 -5.24 5.08 13.14
N LEU A 37 -4.19 5.87 12.87
CA LEU A 37 -3.28 5.63 11.76
C LEU A 37 -2.55 4.28 11.91
N THR A 38 -2.06 3.93 13.10
CA THR A 38 -1.41 2.63 13.33
C THR A 38 -2.37 1.45 13.13
N LEU A 39 -3.64 1.58 13.55
CA LEU A 39 -4.66 0.56 13.30
C LEU A 39 -4.92 0.35 11.80
N VAL A 40 -4.98 1.44 11.02
CA VAL A 40 -5.16 1.37 9.57
C VAL A 40 -3.93 0.76 8.88
N LEU A 41 -2.72 1.11 9.32
CA LEU A 41 -1.47 0.51 8.82
C LEU A 41 -1.40 -0.99 9.10
N LEU A 42 -1.81 -1.43 10.30
CA LEU A 42 -1.89 -2.86 10.65
C LEU A 42 -2.88 -3.60 9.75
N LEU A 43 -4.04 -3.00 9.47
CA LEU A 43 -5.01 -3.59 8.54
C LEU A 43 -4.46 -3.66 7.10
N SER A 44 -3.69 -2.66 6.67
CA SER A 44 -3.00 -2.67 5.37
C SER A 44 -1.98 -3.81 5.27
N CYS A 45 -1.27 -4.11 6.35
CA CYS A 45 -0.33 -5.24 6.42
C CYS A 45 -1.04 -6.58 6.18
N VAL A 46 -2.25 -6.76 6.73
CA VAL A 46 -3.09 -7.94 6.46
C VAL A 46 -3.44 -8.03 4.98
N GLY A 47 -3.75 -6.90 4.33
CA GLY A 47 -4.01 -6.82 2.89
C GLY A 47 -2.81 -7.29 2.05
N HIS A 48 -1.60 -6.85 2.40
CA HIS A 48 -0.37 -7.30 1.72
C HIS A 48 -0.07 -8.79 1.95
N LEU A 49 -0.25 -9.27 3.18
CA LEU A 49 -0.09 -10.70 3.52
C LEU A 49 -1.09 -11.58 2.77
N LEU A 50 -2.33 -11.11 2.57
CA LEU A 50 -3.37 -11.86 1.86
C LEU A 50 -2.98 -12.21 0.41
N ILE A 51 -2.19 -11.35 -0.24
CA ILE A 51 -1.69 -11.58 -1.60
C ILE A 51 -0.73 -12.78 -1.63
N THR A 52 -0.02 -13.04 -0.53
CA THR A 52 0.97 -14.12 -0.42
C THR A 52 0.36 -15.50 -0.17
N PHE A 53 -0.85 -15.57 0.41
CA PHE A 53 -1.47 -16.83 0.84
C PHE A 53 -2.09 -17.65 -0.31
N GLY A 54 -1.99 -17.22 -1.57
CA GLY A 54 -2.33 -18.05 -2.73
C GLY A 54 -3.81 -18.46 -2.87
N ILE A 55 -4.72 -17.84 -2.12
CA ILE A 55 -6.16 -18.11 -2.13
C ILE A 55 -6.75 -17.76 -3.52
N PRO A 56 -7.74 -18.51 -4.06
CA PRO A 56 -8.51 -18.04 -5.21
C PRO A 56 -9.13 -16.67 -4.93
N ASN A 57 -9.14 -15.78 -5.93
CA ASN A 57 -9.59 -14.38 -5.80
C ASN A 57 -8.82 -13.51 -4.80
N ARG A 58 -7.61 -13.90 -4.36
CA ARG A 58 -6.75 -13.11 -3.44
C ARG A 58 -6.56 -11.65 -3.84
N LEU A 59 -6.38 -11.38 -5.15
CA LEU A 59 -6.15 -10.03 -5.66
C LEU A 59 -7.39 -9.14 -5.48
N TYR A 60 -8.59 -9.71 -5.60
CA TYR A 60 -9.84 -8.99 -5.38
C TYR A 60 -9.96 -8.58 -3.91
N PHE A 61 -9.88 -9.54 -2.98
CA PHE A 61 -9.97 -9.25 -1.54
C PHE A 61 -8.87 -8.31 -1.06
N ALA A 62 -7.63 -8.53 -1.50
CA ALA A 62 -6.52 -7.65 -1.16
C ALA A 62 -6.72 -6.22 -1.68
N SER A 63 -7.20 -6.06 -2.91
CA SER A 63 -7.46 -4.73 -3.48
C SER A 63 -8.55 -3.96 -2.74
N VAL A 64 -9.58 -4.64 -2.24
CA VAL A 64 -10.64 -4.04 -1.41
C VAL A 64 -10.05 -3.55 -0.08
N ILE A 65 -9.30 -4.42 0.62
CA ILE A 65 -8.71 -4.06 1.91
C ILE A 65 -7.69 -2.91 1.77
N ILE A 66 -6.75 -3.03 0.82
CA ILE A 66 -5.71 -2.02 0.58
C ILE A 66 -6.32 -0.71 0.10
N GLY A 67 -7.34 -0.77 -0.77
CA GLY A 67 -8.07 0.41 -1.24
C GLY A 67 -8.73 1.17 -0.09
N PHE A 68 -9.47 0.46 0.77
CA PHE A 68 -10.10 1.04 1.95
C PHE A 68 -9.07 1.70 2.89
N CYS A 69 -7.99 0.98 3.22
CA CYS A 69 -6.95 1.47 4.12
C CYS A 69 -6.25 2.71 3.55
N SER A 70 -5.92 2.69 2.25
CA SER A 70 -5.27 3.80 1.57
C SER A 70 -6.17 5.05 1.55
N GLY A 71 -7.48 4.87 1.36
CA GLY A 71 -8.45 5.96 1.45
C GLY A 71 -8.52 6.58 2.85
N ALA A 72 -8.59 5.73 3.89
CA ALA A 72 -8.64 6.18 5.28
C ALA A 72 -7.36 6.89 5.75
N GLN A 73 -6.20 6.55 5.16
CA GLN A 73 -4.90 7.07 5.54
C GLN A 73 -4.70 8.54 5.17
N TRP A 74 -5.30 9.01 4.06
CA TRP A 74 -5.18 10.40 3.61
C TRP A 74 -5.77 11.41 4.61
N PRO A 75 -7.04 11.31 5.04
CA PRO A 75 -7.62 12.19 6.07
C PRO A 75 -6.83 12.18 7.39
N LEU A 76 -6.39 11.00 7.83
CA LEU A 76 -5.61 10.85 9.06
C LEU A 76 -4.26 11.57 8.98
N PHE A 77 -3.57 11.46 7.85
CA PHE A 77 -2.32 12.18 7.62
C PHE A 77 -2.52 13.70 7.69
N PHE A 78 -3.55 14.23 7.03
CA PHE A 78 -3.87 15.66 7.09
C PHE A 78 -4.22 16.12 8.51
N ALA A 79 -4.99 15.32 9.25
CA ALA A 79 -5.33 15.62 10.64
C ALA A 79 -4.08 15.70 11.53
N ILE A 80 -3.19 14.71 11.44
CA ILE A 80 -1.94 14.67 12.22
C ILE A 80 -1.02 15.86 11.90
N VAL A 81 -0.83 16.15 10.61
CA VAL A 81 0.00 17.30 10.19
C VAL A 81 -0.55 18.61 10.72
N SER A 82 -1.88 18.78 10.68
CA SER A 82 -2.55 19.99 11.17
C SER A 82 -2.47 20.15 12.69
N GLU A 83 -2.46 19.04 13.44
CA GLU A 83 -2.38 19.02 14.91
C GLU A 83 -0.95 19.30 15.41
N ILE A 84 0.07 18.71 14.76
CA ILE A 84 1.47 18.83 15.18
C ILE A 84 2.10 20.17 14.78
N PHE A 85 1.92 20.60 13.53
CA PHE A 85 2.64 21.76 12.99
C PHE A 85 1.79 23.03 12.92
N GLY A 86 0.49 22.93 13.18
CA GLY A 86 -0.45 24.02 13.07
C GLY A 86 -0.70 24.45 11.61
N LEU A 87 -1.69 25.33 11.43
CA LEU A 87 -2.19 25.72 10.10
C LEU A 87 -1.19 26.54 9.25
N LYS A 88 -0.12 27.09 9.86
CA LYS A 88 0.77 28.05 9.21
C LYS A 88 1.68 27.44 8.15
N TYR A 89 2.12 26.19 8.32
CA TYR A 89 3.01 25.49 7.37
C TYR A 89 2.39 24.21 6.78
N CYS A 90 1.10 23.97 7.03
CA CYS A 90 0.40 22.75 6.63
C CYS A 90 0.50 22.47 5.12
N SER A 91 0.27 23.48 4.28
CA SER A 91 0.33 23.35 2.82
C SER A 91 1.72 22.96 2.30
N THR A 92 2.79 23.52 2.89
CA THR A 92 4.16 23.16 2.51
C THR A 92 4.47 21.73 2.91
N LEU A 93 4.08 21.32 4.12
CA LEU A 93 4.34 19.96 4.62
C LEU A 93 3.58 18.91 3.80
N ILE A 94 2.34 19.22 3.43
CA ILE A 94 1.52 18.37 2.55
C ILE A 94 2.17 18.22 1.17
N ASN A 95 2.66 19.31 0.58
CA ASN A 95 3.30 19.25 -0.73
C ASN A 95 4.62 18.46 -0.69
N VAL A 96 5.42 18.63 0.37
CA VAL A 96 6.64 17.84 0.59
C VAL A 96 6.30 16.36 0.83
N GLY A 97 5.27 16.06 1.64
CA GLY A 97 4.76 14.71 1.84
C GLY A 97 4.23 14.08 0.55
N GLY A 98 3.55 14.87 -0.30
CA GLY A 98 3.10 14.47 -1.62
C GLY A 98 4.28 14.11 -2.55
N ALA A 99 5.41 14.82 -2.45
CA ALA A 99 6.63 14.50 -3.18
C ALA A 99 7.33 13.22 -2.67
N ALA A 100 7.10 12.80 -1.42
CA ALA A 100 7.62 11.53 -0.92
C ALA A 100 6.95 10.31 -1.56
N SER A 101 5.68 10.45 -1.98
CA SER A 101 4.92 9.36 -2.63
C SER A 101 5.55 8.84 -3.93
N PRO A 102 5.90 9.68 -4.94
CA PRO A 102 6.57 9.20 -6.15
C PRO A 102 7.97 8.65 -5.87
N ILE A 103 8.70 9.20 -4.90
CA ILE A 103 10.02 8.68 -4.50
C ILE A 103 9.89 7.26 -3.92
N GLY A 104 8.94 7.06 -3.02
CA GLY A 104 8.66 5.74 -2.45
C GLY A 104 8.18 4.74 -3.50
N ALA A 105 7.27 5.15 -4.39
CA ALA A 105 6.78 4.30 -5.47
C ALA A 105 7.91 3.91 -6.45
N TYR A 106 8.82 4.83 -6.77
CA TYR A 106 9.97 4.53 -7.62
C TYR A 106 10.93 3.55 -6.95
N LEU A 107 11.26 3.75 -5.67
CA LEU A 107 12.20 2.89 -4.97
C LEU A 107 11.64 1.49 -4.73
N LEU A 108 10.40 1.38 -4.25
CA LEU A 108 9.81 0.11 -3.83
C LEU A 108 9.15 -0.67 -4.97
N ASN A 109 8.45 -0.01 -5.90
CA ASN A 109 7.83 -0.70 -7.03
C ASN A 109 8.82 -0.87 -8.18
N PHE A 110 9.35 0.23 -8.71
CA PHE A 110 10.17 0.16 -9.92
C PHE A 110 11.54 -0.44 -9.66
N LYS A 111 12.27 0.03 -8.65
CA LYS A 111 13.65 -0.44 -8.43
C LYS A 111 13.72 -1.77 -7.67
N MET A 112 12.84 -1.98 -6.70
CA MET A 112 12.90 -3.17 -5.85
C MET A 112 12.00 -4.30 -6.36
N ALA A 113 10.69 -4.06 -6.54
CA ALA A 113 9.77 -5.13 -6.96
C ALA A 113 10.06 -5.65 -8.37
N ASP A 114 10.43 -4.78 -9.30
CA ASP A 114 10.77 -5.17 -10.68
C ASP A 114 12.05 -6.03 -10.72
N ASN A 115 13.11 -5.62 -10.03
CA ASN A 115 14.34 -6.41 -9.93
C ASN A 115 14.12 -7.80 -9.30
N LEU A 116 13.24 -7.89 -8.30
CA LEU A 116 12.88 -9.17 -7.67
C LEU A 116 12.04 -10.05 -8.60
N TYR A 117 11.12 -9.44 -9.35
CA TYR A 117 10.34 -10.13 -10.36
C TYR A 117 11.24 -10.68 -11.46
N ASP A 118 12.15 -9.86 -11.99
CA ASP A 118 13.07 -10.25 -13.04
C ASP A 118 14.01 -11.38 -12.59
N ALA A 119 14.52 -11.31 -11.36
CA ALA A 119 15.36 -12.35 -10.79
C ALA A 119 14.63 -13.70 -10.68
N GLU A 120 13.34 -13.71 -10.34
CA GLU A 120 12.55 -14.94 -10.24
C GLU A 120 12.09 -15.44 -11.62
N ALA A 121 11.76 -14.53 -12.53
CA ALA A 121 11.40 -14.85 -13.91
C ALA A 121 12.55 -15.55 -14.65
N LEU A 122 13.79 -15.10 -14.44
CA LEU A 122 14.99 -15.75 -14.99
C LEU A 122 15.17 -17.19 -14.47
N LYS A 123 14.94 -17.43 -13.17
CA LYS A 123 15.00 -18.79 -12.61
C LYS A 123 13.91 -19.69 -13.18
N GLN A 124 12.69 -19.18 -13.38
CA GLN A 124 11.61 -19.94 -14.00
C GLN A 124 11.93 -20.28 -15.47
N LEU A 125 12.51 -19.34 -16.22
CA LEU A 125 12.94 -19.57 -17.60
C LEU A 125 14.04 -20.63 -17.70
N GLU A 126 15.04 -20.57 -16.81
CA GLU A 126 16.10 -21.58 -16.72
C GLU A 126 15.53 -22.97 -16.37
N ALA A 127 14.63 -23.04 -15.39
CA ALA A 127 13.97 -24.30 -15.00
C ALA A 127 13.11 -24.90 -16.12
N LEU A 128 12.52 -24.06 -16.98
CA LEU A 128 11.76 -24.48 -18.17
C LEU A 128 12.66 -24.78 -19.38
N GLY A 129 13.97 -24.58 -19.27
CA GLY A 129 14.93 -24.75 -20.37
C GLY A 129 14.71 -23.79 -21.55
N ARG A 130 14.01 -22.67 -21.33
CA ARG A 130 13.73 -21.65 -22.37
C ARG A 130 14.78 -20.54 -22.32
N VAL A 131 15.39 -20.25 -23.46
CA VAL A 131 16.28 -19.09 -23.63
C VAL A 131 15.43 -17.89 -24.04
N ARG A 132 15.57 -16.78 -23.32
CA ARG A 132 14.87 -15.52 -23.64
C ARG A 132 15.23 -15.10 -25.07
N LYS A 133 14.24 -14.99 -25.96
CA LYS A 133 14.47 -14.44 -27.30
C LYS A 133 14.60 -12.91 -27.22
N ALA A 134 15.47 -12.35 -28.06
CA ALA A 134 15.62 -10.90 -28.14
C ALA A 134 14.30 -10.25 -28.56
N GLY A 135 13.75 -9.37 -27.71
CA GLY A 135 12.45 -8.72 -27.90
C GLY A 135 11.27 -9.39 -27.18
N GLU A 136 11.49 -10.46 -26.42
CA GLU A 136 10.45 -11.11 -25.61
C GLU A 136 10.40 -10.54 -24.18
N ASP A 137 9.20 -10.21 -23.72
CA ASP A 137 8.95 -9.74 -22.35
C ASP A 137 9.26 -10.85 -21.33
N LEU A 138 9.96 -10.47 -20.27
CA LEU A 138 10.25 -11.38 -19.17
C LEU A 138 8.95 -11.56 -18.38
N THR A 139 8.39 -12.76 -18.39
CA THR A 139 7.13 -13.05 -17.71
C THR A 139 7.35 -14.15 -16.68
N CYS A 140 6.92 -13.88 -15.45
CA CYS A 140 6.89 -14.82 -14.34
C CYS A 140 5.43 -15.10 -13.97
N GLU A 141 5.10 -16.39 -13.84
CA GLU A 141 3.77 -16.85 -13.48
C GLU A 141 3.72 -17.38 -12.05
N GLY A 142 2.64 -17.03 -11.36
CA GLY A 142 2.33 -17.53 -10.03
C GLY A 142 2.58 -16.52 -8.91
N VAL A 143 2.27 -16.96 -7.69
CA VAL A 143 2.36 -16.11 -6.48
C VAL A 143 3.81 -15.81 -6.12
N ASN A 144 4.71 -16.74 -6.42
CA ASN A 144 6.11 -16.67 -6.00
C ASN A 144 6.85 -15.45 -6.58
N CYS A 145 6.46 -14.99 -7.77
CA CYS A 145 7.07 -13.86 -8.47
C CYS A 145 7.05 -12.56 -7.66
N TYR A 146 5.95 -12.28 -6.96
CA TYR A 146 5.79 -11.06 -6.16
C TYR A 146 5.72 -11.32 -4.65
N LYS A 147 5.77 -12.58 -4.22
CA LYS A 147 5.64 -12.95 -2.81
C LYS A 147 6.65 -12.20 -1.93
N LEU A 148 7.91 -12.18 -2.34
CA LEU A 148 8.98 -11.54 -1.58
C LEU A 148 8.82 -10.01 -1.56
N ALA A 149 8.41 -9.40 -2.67
CA ALA A 149 8.11 -7.98 -2.74
C ALA A 149 6.97 -7.59 -1.77
N PHE A 150 5.85 -8.32 -1.76
CA PHE A 150 4.74 -8.05 -0.85
C PHE A 150 5.09 -8.28 0.63
N ILE A 151 5.95 -9.25 0.94
CA ILE A 151 6.46 -9.45 2.31
C ILE A 151 7.27 -8.25 2.76
N ILE A 152 8.16 -7.73 1.90
CA ILE A 152 8.96 -6.55 2.24
C ILE A 152 8.08 -5.31 2.39
N MET A 153 7.09 -5.11 1.51
CA MET A 153 6.11 -4.02 1.66
C MET A 153 5.35 -4.11 2.98
N ALA A 154 4.91 -5.31 3.38
CA ALA A 154 4.28 -5.53 4.67
C ALA A 154 5.23 -5.24 5.84
N ALA A 155 6.50 -5.65 5.75
CA ALA A 155 7.49 -5.37 6.77
C ALA A 155 7.74 -3.86 6.91
N VAL A 156 7.94 -3.14 5.81
CA VAL A 156 8.12 -1.68 5.81
C VAL A 156 6.89 -0.99 6.42
N ALA A 157 5.68 -1.41 6.07
CA ALA A 157 4.45 -0.87 6.65
C ALA A 157 4.32 -1.17 8.15
N LEU A 158 4.71 -2.37 8.61
CA LEU A 158 4.74 -2.73 10.03
C LEU A 158 5.75 -1.86 10.80
N PHE A 159 6.97 -1.70 10.28
CA PHE A 159 7.96 -0.80 10.89
C PHE A 159 7.44 0.63 10.94
N GLY A 160 6.79 1.11 9.87
CA GLY A 160 6.16 2.43 9.85
C GLY A 160 4.99 2.59 10.83
N SER A 161 4.33 1.50 11.22
CA SER A 161 3.27 1.53 12.24
C SER A 161 3.80 1.55 13.68
N LEU A 162 5.08 1.19 13.88
CA LEU A 162 5.72 1.11 15.19
C LEU A 162 6.41 2.42 15.62
N VAL A 163 6.63 3.33 14.67
CA VAL A 163 7.32 4.63 14.84
C VAL A 163 6.30 5.74 14.93
#